data_AF-A0A382D2Z1-F1
#
_entry.id   AF-A0A382D2Z1-F1
#
_cell.length_a   1.000
_cell.length_b   1.000
_cell.length_c   1.000
_cell.angle_alpha   90.00
_cell.angle_beta   90.00
_cell.angle_gamma   90.00
#
_symmetry.space_group_name_H-M   'P 1'
#
loop_
_entity.id
_entity.type
_entity.pdbx_description
1 polymer ?
#
loop_
_entity_poly.entity_id
_entity_poly.type
_entity_poly.pdbx_seq_one_letter_code
_entity_poly.pdbx_strand_id
1 'polypeptide(L)'
;VCHQTVGLVARYLEKNGIPTVVVAAARDIVESCGVARLQFTDFPLGNPCGEPGDVEQQRQIITMALDLFETATEPRTTAESPFQWSKGNAWKAKVFTQQQPWQTLETKNAWLENKELYRKLKAEKAIKEVE
;
A
#
# COMPACT_ATOMS: atom_id res chain seq x y z
N VAL A 1 6.07 -0.25 -6.26
CA VAL A 1 4.75 -0.15 -6.95
C VAL A 1 3.67 0.00 -5.89
N CYS A 2 2.60 0.77 -6.12
CA CYS A 2 1.55 0.93 -5.10
C CYS A 2 0.62 -0.28 -5.03
N HIS A 3 -0.01 -0.48 -3.87
CA HIS A 3 -0.95 -1.60 -3.62
C HIS A 3 -2.12 -1.63 -4.62
N GLN A 4 -2.63 -0.45 -5.02
CA GLN A 4 -3.71 -0.35 -6.00
C GLN A 4 -3.29 -0.86 -7.37
N THR A 5 -2.15 -0.42 -7.89
CA THR A 5 -1.63 -0.89 -9.18
C THR A 5 -1.39 -2.40 -9.15
N VAL A 6 -0.75 -2.92 -8.10
CA VAL A 6 -0.54 -4.37 -7.95
C VAL A 6 -1.87 -5.12 -7.95
N GLY A 7 -2.86 -4.63 -7.21
CA GLY A 7 -4.18 -5.27 -7.16
C GLY A 7 -4.93 -5.25 -8.48
N LEU A 8 -4.89 -4.15 -9.23
CA LEU A 8 -5.50 -4.04 -10.55
C LEU A 8 -4.82 -4.96 -11.57
N VAL A 9 -3.49 -5.04 -11.55
CA VAL A 9 -2.73 -5.94 -12.42
C VAL A 9 -3.02 -7.40 -12.07
N ALA A 10 -3.03 -7.76 -10.78
CA ALA A 10 -3.36 -9.12 -10.34
C ALA A 10 -4.74 -9.56 -10.85
N ARG A 11 -5.76 -8.69 -10.75
CA ARG A 11 -7.10 -8.98 -11.29
C ARG A 11 -7.12 -9.12 -12.79
N TYR A 12 -6.34 -8.30 -13.50
CA TYR A 12 -6.23 -8.42 -14.95
C TYR A 12 -5.62 -9.77 -15.33
N LEU A 13 -4.57 -10.22 -14.64
CA LEU A 13 -3.95 -11.53 -14.86
C LEU A 13 -4.93 -12.68 -14.60
N GLU A 14 -5.64 -12.66 -13.46
CA GLU A 14 -6.64 -13.68 -13.11
C GLU A 14 -7.76 -13.79 -14.15
N LYS A 15 -8.27 -12.63 -14.61
CA LYS A 15 -9.29 -12.59 -15.68
C LYS A 15 -8.81 -13.24 -16.98
N ASN A 16 -7.50 -13.26 -17.21
CA ASN A 16 -6.86 -13.85 -18.39
C ASN A 16 -6.28 -15.25 -18.12
N GLY A 17 -6.69 -15.91 -17.04
CA GLY A 17 -6.30 -17.29 -16.75
C GLY A 17 -4.90 -17.44 -16.14
N ILE A 18 -4.28 -16.35 -15.67
CA ILE A 18 -3.02 -16.39 -14.93
C ILE A 18 -3.34 -16.22 -13.44
N PRO A 19 -3.30 -17.31 -12.64
CA PRO A 19 -3.55 -17.23 -11.21
C PRO A 19 -2.46 -16.42 -10.49
N THR A 20 -2.85 -15.72 -9.42
CA THR A 20 -2.00 -14.78 -8.68
C THR A 20 -2.21 -14.89 -7.17
N VAL A 21 -1.19 -14.59 -6.37
CA VAL A 21 -1.34 -14.28 -4.95
C VAL A 21 -0.62 -12.97 -4.67
N VAL A 22 -1.24 -12.08 -3.91
CA VAL A 22 -0.65 -10.79 -3.54
C VAL A 22 -0.14 -10.88 -2.10
N VAL A 23 1.14 -10.60 -1.89
CA VAL A 23 1.73 -10.46 -0.55
C VAL A 23 1.80 -8.97 -0.22
N ALA A 24 1.13 -8.52 0.85
CA ALA A 24 0.98 -7.08 1.11
C ALA A 24 0.87 -6.72 2.60
N ALA A 25 1.15 -5.44 2.91
CA ALA A 25 1.06 -4.86 4.25
C ALA A 25 -0.09 -3.84 4.42
N ALA A 26 -0.83 -3.52 3.34
CA ALA A 26 -1.98 -2.60 3.38
C ALA A 26 -3.28 -3.36 3.04
N ARG A 27 -3.84 -4.06 4.03
CA ARG A 27 -5.00 -4.94 3.86
C ARG A 27 -6.20 -4.24 3.25
N ASP A 28 -6.58 -3.09 3.81
CA ASP A 28 -7.73 -2.28 3.39
C ASP A 28 -7.66 -1.90 1.90
N ILE A 29 -6.49 -1.43 1.45
CA ILE A 29 -6.30 -1.05 0.05
C ILE A 29 -6.41 -2.27 -0.87
N VAL A 30 -5.75 -3.38 -0.52
CA VAL A 30 -5.72 -4.57 -1.38
C VAL A 30 -7.07 -5.28 -1.43
N GLU A 31 -7.75 -5.39 -0.29
CA GLU A 31 -9.11 -5.94 -0.23
C GLU A 31 -10.09 -5.07 -1.02
N SER A 32 -9.99 -3.73 -0.94
CA SER A 32 -10.83 -2.82 -1.75
C SER A 32 -10.61 -3.00 -3.25
N CYS A 33 -9.38 -3.30 -3.68
CA CYS A 33 -9.07 -3.58 -5.07
C CYS A 33 -9.69 -4.90 -5.55
N GLY A 34 -10.03 -5.82 -4.63
CA GLY A 34 -10.71 -7.07 -4.93
C GLY A 34 -9.81 -8.13 -5.56
N VAL A 35 -8.56 -8.24 -5.09
CA VAL A 35 -7.63 -9.29 -5.55
C VAL A 35 -8.19 -10.67 -5.24
N ALA A 36 -7.79 -11.67 -6.02
CA ALA A 36 -8.32 -13.02 -5.87
C ALA A 36 -7.76 -13.74 -4.62
N ARG A 37 -6.49 -13.52 -4.26
CA ARG A 37 -5.85 -14.03 -3.03
C ARG A 37 -4.93 -12.99 -2.42
N LEU A 38 -4.97 -12.83 -1.10
CA LEU A 38 -4.13 -11.93 -0.31
C LEU A 38 -3.45 -12.68 0.83
N GLN A 39 -2.11 -12.72 0.82
CA GLN A 39 -1.30 -13.01 2.01
C GLN A 39 -0.94 -11.69 2.69
N PHE A 40 -1.55 -11.41 3.82
CA PHE A 40 -1.38 -10.18 4.59
C PHE A 40 -0.35 -10.37 5.71
N THR A 41 0.51 -9.36 5.89
CA THR A 41 1.47 -9.26 6.99
C THR A 41 1.32 -7.88 7.63
N ASP A 42 0.94 -7.80 8.91
CA ASP A 42 0.64 -6.55 9.63
C ASP A 42 1.90 -5.79 10.07
N PHE A 43 2.73 -5.45 9.08
CA PHE A 43 4.04 -4.82 9.25
C PHE A 43 4.04 -3.39 8.66
N PRO A 44 5.04 -2.55 9.00
CA PRO A 44 5.19 -1.24 8.37
C PRO A 44 5.25 -1.35 6.84
N LEU A 45 4.64 -0.37 6.16
CA LEU A 45 4.66 -0.30 4.70
C LEU A 45 6.09 -0.44 4.15
N GLY A 46 6.23 -1.30 3.14
CA GLY A 46 7.53 -1.67 2.55
C GLY A 46 8.08 -3.02 3.03
N ASN A 47 7.44 -3.66 4.02
CA ASN A 47 7.89 -4.96 4.56
C ASN A 47 6.83 -6.06 4.43
N PRO A 48 6.19 -6.25 3.25
CA PRO A 48 5.10 -7.22 3.10
C PRO A 48 5.56 -8.67 3.27
N CYS A 49 6.82 -8.95 2.93
CA CYS A 49 7.39 -10.29 2.98
C CYS A 49 8.14 -10.58 4.28
N GLY A 50 8.05 -9.74 5.32
CA GLY A 50 8.77 -9.94 6.59
C GLY A 50 9.82 -8.88 6.90
N GLU A 51 10.53 -9.05 8.01
CA GLU A 51 11.52 -8.11 8.52
C GLU A 51 12.78 -8.05 7.65
N PRO A 52 13.40 -6.86 7.47
CA PRO A 52 14.65 -6.74 6.74
C PRO A 52 15.76 -7.61 7.34
N GLY A 53 16.34 -8.49 6.52
CA GLY A 53 17.43 -9.39 6.93
C GLY A 53 16.99 -10.69 7.60
N ASP A 54 15.71 -10.84 7.97
CA ASP A 54 15.18 -12.09 8.51
C ASP A 54 14.78 -13.04 7.39
N VAL A 55 15.77 -13.76 6.86
CA VAL A 55 15.58 -14.69 5.72
C VAL A 55 14.62 -15.83 6.06
N GLU A 56 14.62 -16.31 7.30
CA GLU A 56 13.74 -17.41 7.71
C GLU A 56 12.29 -16.96 7.77
N GLN A 57 12.01 -15.81 8.37
CA GLN A 57 10.66 -15.24 8.39
C GLN A 57 10.18 -14.93 6.97
N GLN A 58 11.06 -14.38 6.12
CA GLN A 58 10.72 -14.10 4.73
C GLN A 58 10.35 -15.36 3.96
N ARG A 59 11.12 -16.44 4.14
CA ARG A 59 10.80 -17.74 3.54
C ARG A 59 9.45 -18.24 4.01
N GLN A 60 9.17 -18.17 5.31
CA GLN A 60 7.89 -18.63 5.87
C GLN A 60 6.70 -17.85 5.30
N ILE A 61 6.79 -16.53 5.17
CA ILE A 61 5.70 -15.71 4.58
C ILE A 61 5.46 -16.08 3.12
N ILE A 62 6.53 -16.30 2.34
CA ILE A 62 6.40 -16.73 0.95
C ILE A 62 5.79 -18.13 0.86
N THR A 63 6.19 -19.06 1.73
CA THR A 63 5.55 -20.39 1.81
C THR A 63 4.06 -20.28 2.10
N MET A 64 3.66 -19.47 3.09
CA MET A 64 2.22 -19.24 3.38
C MET A 64 1.46 -18.68 2.18
N ALA A 65 2.09 -17.77 1.42
CA ALA A 65 1.47 -17.23 0.20
C ALA A 65 1.28 -18.30 -0.89
N LEU A 66 2.24 -19.22 -1.04
CA LEU A 66 2.13 -20.36 -1.96
C LEU A 66 1.10 -21.38 -1.48
N ASP A 67 1.04 -21.65 -0.18
CA ASP A 67 0.02 -22.51 0.41
C ASP A 67 -1.38 -21.92 0.17
N LEU A 68 -1.55 -20.61 0.39
CA LEU A 68 -2.79 -19.90 0.08
C LEU A 68 -3.14 -19.97 -1.42
N PHE A 69 -2.13 -19.88 -2.28
CA PHE A 69 -2.30 -19.99 -3.72
C PHE A 69 -2.87 -21.35 -4.14
N GLU A 70 -2.42 -22.43 -3.49
CA GLU A 70 -2.86 -23.80 -3.76
C GLU A 70 -4.21 -24.13 -3.11
N THR A 71 -4.46 -23.60 -1.90
CA THR A 71 -5.59 -24.03 -1.06
C THR A 71 -6.83 -23.14 -1.13
N ALA A 72 -6.73 -21.90 -1.63
CA ALA A 72 -7.89 -21.01 -1.70
C ALA A 72 -8.97 -21.55 -2.67
N THR A 73 -10.18 -21.78 -2.14
CA THR A 73 -11.32 -22.28 -2.92
C THR A 73 -12.23 -21.18 -3.44
N GLU A 74 -12.14 -19.98 -2.87
CA GLU A 74 -13.02 -18.85 -3.19
C GLU A 74 -12.21 -17.60 -3.59
N PRO A 75 -12.75 -16.73 -4.47
CA PRO A 75 -12.12 -15.46 -4.77
C PRO A 75 -12.15 -14.54 -3.54
N ARG A 76 -11.19 -13.59 -3.49
CA ARG A 76 -11.01 -12.63 -2.40
C ARG A 76 -10.72 -13.30 -1.05
N THR A 77 -10.00 -14.42 -1.10
CA THR A 77 -9.51 -15.08 0.12
C THR A 77 -8.31 -14.32 0.69
N THR A 78 -8.39 -13.94 1.97
CA THR A 78 -7.31 -13.30 2.72
C THR A 78 -6.81 -14.24 3.81
N ALA A 79 -5.51 -14.48 3.86
CA ALA A 79 -4.82 -15.10 4.99
C ALA A 79 -3.87 -14.09 5.64
N GLU A 80 -3.64 -14.21 6.95
CA GLU A 80 -2.78 -13.33 7.72
C GLU A 80 -1.62 -14.13 8.33
N SER A 81 -0.40 -13.60 8.21
CA SER A 81 0.77 -14.23 8.82
C SER A 81 0.74 -14.07 10.35
N PRO A 82 1.25 -15.03 11.14
CA PRO A 82 1.22 -14.96 12.60
C PRO A 82 2.32 -14.04 13.21
N PHE A 83 3.15 -13.42 12.38
CA PHE A 83 4.30 -12.66 12.85
C PHE A 83 3.92 -11.30 13.43
N GLN A 84 4.71 -10.86 14.40
CA GLN A 84 4.62 -9.52 14.97
C GLN A 84 5.90 -8.76 14.67
N TRP A 85 5.77 -7.46 14.37
CA TRP A 85 6.92 -6.60 14.10
C TRP A 85 7.80 -6.47 15.35
N SER A 86 9.08 -6.82 15.25
CA SER A 86 10.02 -6.85 16.39
C SER A 86 10.13 -5.53 17.15
N LYS A 87 9.93 -4.39 16.47
CA LYS A 87 10.02 -3.04 17.07
C LYS A 87 8.68 -2.55 17.66
N GLY A 88 7.69 -3.44 17.77
CA GLY A 88 6.37 -3.16 18.33
C GLY A 88 5.49 -2.28 17.45
N ASN A 89 4.32 -1.88 17.98
CA ASN A 89 3.24 -1.23 17.20
C ASN A 89 3.32 0.30 17.13
N ALA A 90 4.37 0.93 17.67
CA ALA A 90 4.49 2.39 17.70
C ALA A 90 4.48 3.05 16.30
N TRP A 91 4.84 2.30 15.25
CA TRP A 91 4.78 2.77 13.87
C TRP A 91 3.35 3.02 13.37
N LYS A 92 2.33 2.32 13.91
CA LYS A 92 0.93 2.46 13.46
C LYS A 92 0.40 3.86 13.68
N ALA A 93 0.82 4.52 14.77
CA ALA A 93 0.48 5.92 15.06
C ALA A 93 1.00 6.91 14.00
N LYS A 94 1.94 6.49 13.13
CA LYS A 94 2.54 7.33 12.09
C LYS A 94 1.88 7.17 10.71
N VAL A 95 1.03 6.16 10.50
CA VAL A 95 0.53 5.81 9.15
C VAL A 95 -0.36 6.91 8.54
N PHE A 96 -1.02 7.73 9.36
CA PHE A 96 -1.85 8.85 8.92
C PHE A 96 -1.57 10.16 9.66
N THR A 97 -0.39 10.27 10.28
CA THR A 97 -0.05 11.49 11.00
C THR A 97 0.18 12.65 10.02
N GLN A 98 -0.44 13.80 10.30
CA GLN A 98 -0.16 15.05 9.60
C GLN A 98 1.14 15.69 10.09
N GLN A 99 1.73 15.17 11.18
CA GLN A 99 2.97 15.69 11.72
C GLN A 99 4.12 15.37 10.77
N GLN A 100 4.82 16.41 10.34
CA GLN A 100 6.04 16.31 9.54
C GLN A 100 7.21 16.90 10.34
N PRO A 101 7.74 16.20 11.36
CA PRO A 101 8.80 16.73 12.23
C PRO A 101 10.12 17.02 11.49
N TRP A 102 10.30 16.50 10.28
CA TRP A 102 11.43 16.80 9.40
C TRP A 102 11.25 18.11 8.59
N GLN A 103 10.07 18.73 8.61
CA GLN A 103 9.79 19.93 7.83
C GLN A 103 10.00 21.20 8.67
N THR A 104 10.81 22.14 8.17
CA THR A 104 10.96 23.46 8.80
C THR A 104 9.74 24.34 8.54
N LEU A 105 9.48 25.32 9.42
CA LEU A 105 8.38 26.27 9.23
C LEU A 105 8.52 27.06 7.92
N GLU A 106 9.74 27.43 7.57
CA GLU A 106 10.07 28.09 6.30
C GLU A 106 9.69 27.22 5.09
N THR A 107 10.11 25.96 5.06
CA THR A 107 9.77 25.01 3.98
C THR A 107 8.25 24.84 3.87
N LYS A 108 7.55 24.78 5.01
CA LYS A 108 6.09 24.65 5.04
C LYS A 108 5.41 25.89 4.48
N ASN A 109 5.86 27.09 4.84
CA ASN A 109 5.29 28.34 4.35
C ASN A 109 5.53 28.51 2.84
N ALA A 110 6.74 28.25 2.37
CA ALA A 110 7.05 28.26 0.94
C ALA A 110 6.17 27.29 0.14
N TRP A 111 5.88 26.11 0.68
CA TRP A 111 4.93 25.18 0.06
C TRP A 111 3.49 25.73 0.02
N LEU A 112 3.04 26.39 1.09
CA LEU A 112 1.71 27.00 1.16
C LEU A 112 1.55 28.15 0.16
N GLU A 113 2.55 29.02 0.04
CA GLU A 113 2.58 30.13 -0.91
C GLU A 113 2.52 29.61 -2.36
N ASN A 114 3.36 28.63 -2.70
CA ASN A 114 3.34 27.99 -4.02
C ASN A 114 1.99 27.31 -4.31
N LYS A 115 1.37 26.69 -3.30
CA LYS A 115 0.04 26.08 -3.43
C LYS A 115 -1.05 27.12 -3.68
N GLU A 116 -0.96 28.30 -3.06
CA GLU A 116 -1.88 29.40 -3.29
C GLU A 116 -1.69 30.02 -4.68
N LEU A 117 -0.45 30.23 -5.10
CA LEU A 117 -0.12 30.67 -6.45
C LEU A 117 -0.69 29.71 -7.51
N TYR A 118 -0.49 28.40 -7.33
CA TYR A 118 -1.05 27.39 -8.23
C TYR A 118 -2.58 27.48 -8.33
N ARG A 119 -3.29 27.70 -7.21
CA ARG A 119 -4.74 27.86 -7.22
C ARG A 119 -5.17 29.11 -7.99
N LYS A 120 -4.48 30.24 -7.82
CA LYS A 120 -4.74 31.48 -8.56
C LYS A 120 -4.57 31.28 -10.06
N LEU A 121 -3.41 30.74 -10.48
CA LEU A 121 -3.12 30.46 -11.89
C LEU A 121 -4.12 29.48 -12.51
N LYS A 122 -4.54 28.45 -11.76
CA LYS A 122 -5.55 27.50 -12.24
C LYS A 122 -6.92 28.16 -12.43
N ALA A 123 -7.33 29.05 -11.53
CA ALA A 123 -8.58 29.79 -11.66
C ALA A 123 -8.54 30.77 -12.85
N GLU A 124 -7.44 31.52 -13.01
CA GLU A 124 -7.25 32.41 -14.15
C GLU A 124 -7.26 31.66 -15.49
N LYS A 125 -6.61 30.49 -15.56
CA LYS A 125 -6.63 29.65 -16.75
C LYS A 125 -8.05 29.13 -17.05
N ALA A 126 -8.79 28.70 -16.03
CA ALA A 126 -10.17 28.25 -16.19
C ALA A 126 -11.10 29.38 -16.66
N ILE A 127 -10.87 30.63 -16.24
CA ILE A 127 -11.62 31.80 -16.74
C ILE A 127 -11.32 32.05 -18.23
N LYS A 128 -10.05 31.99 -18.64
CA LYS A 128 -9.63 32.18 -20.05
C LYS A 128 -10.07 31.08 -21.02
N GLU A 129 -10.43 29.89 -20.54
CA GLU A 129 -10.93 28.79 -21.37
C GLU A 129 -12.45 28.85 -21.59
N VAL A 130 -13.16 29.77 -20.91
CA VAL A 130 -14.63 29.93 -20.98
C VAL A 130 -15.05 31.18 -21.77
N GLU A 131 -14.14 32.14 -21.97
CA GLU A 131 -14.29 33.29 -22.89
C GLU A 131 -13.94 32.92 -24.34
#